data_AF-A0A5J5TAM8-F1
#
_entry.id   AF-A0A5J5TAM8-F1
#
_cell.length_a   1.000
_cell.length_b   1.000
_cell.length_c   1.000
_cell.angle_alpha   90.00
_cell.angle_beta   90.00
_cell.angle_gamma   90.00
#
_symmetry.space_group_name_H-M   'P 1'
#
loop_
_entity.id
_entity.type
_entity.pdbx_description
1 polymer ?
#
loop_
_entity_poly.entity_id
_entity_poly.type
_entity_poly.pdbx_seq_one_letter_code
_entity_poly.pdbx_strand_id
1 'polypeptide(L)'
;MDRNYQPRQQAPFIPDNFSSLDQVISALREAGLESSNLILGVDFTKSNEWTGRYSFNRRSLHAIGSSPNPYEQAISIIGRTLSPFDEDNLIPCFGFGDASTHDKYVFSFYPDHRPCHGFEEALARYKEIVPHIKLAGPTSFAPIINASIDIVDSSNGQYHVLVIIADGQVTRNPDVPRGRLSPQEQETVDSIIAASHYPLSIILIGVGDGPWDSMQQFDDNIPHRAFDNFQFVNFTKIMSENTETSKKEAAFALAALMEIPYQYRATLSIRFDNRELERGLARPLPPPREVIEHDNSIRSIPHMTNYETVQPTAPAEPVISSAVEPVCAICLVNPKDMAFGCGHMTCKDCGATISSCPMCRQPITTRLRLYT
;
A
#
# COMPACT_ATOMS: atom_id res chain seq x y z
N MET A 1 -47.68 10.37 24.67
CA MET A 1 -46.51 9.86 25.40
C MET A 1 -45.96 8.71 24.57
N ASP A 2 -45.15 9.03 23.56
CA ASP A 2 -44.47 8.01 22.77
C ASP A 2 -43.17 7.62 23.48
N ARG A 3 -43.09 6.34 23.79
CA ARG A 3 -41.96 5.68 24.45
C ARG A 3 -40.93 5.28 23.39
N ASN A 4 -39.66 5.32 23.81
CA ASN A 4 -38.45 4.80 23.13
C ASN A 4 -37.68 5.77 22.23
N TYR A 5 -37.29 6.93 22.77
CA TYR A 5 -36.04 7.58 22.35
C TYR A 5 -34.91 7.01 23.21
N GLN A 6 -34.29 5.91 22.77
CA GLN A 6 -32.98 5.53 23.29
C GLN A 6 -31.97 6.50 22.68
N PRO A 7 -31.22 7.29 23.48
CA PRO A 7 -30.10 8.04 22.93
C PRO A 7 -29.11 7.03 22.34
N ARG A 8 -28.99 6.99 21.01
CA ARG A 8 -27.97 6.18 20.33
C ARG A 8 -26.62 6.66 20.83
N GLN A 9 -25.96 5.83 21.64
CA GLN A 9 -24.64 6.15 22.20
C GLN A 9 -23.66 6.32 21.05
N GLN A 10 -23.00 7.47 21.01
CA GLN A 10 -21.87 7.72 20.11
C GLN A 10 -20.75 6.76 20.49
N ALA A 11 -20.10 6.14 19.50
CA ALA A 11 -18.93 5.29 19.76
C ALA A 11 -17.87 6.14 20.50
N PRO A 12 -17.31 5.64 21.61
CA PRO A 12 -16.30 6.38 22.35
C PRO A 12 -15.02 6.49 21.51
N PHE A 13 -14.44 7.69 21.46
CA PHE A 13 -13.10 7.95 20.92
C PHE A 13 -12.05 7.09 21.63
N ILE A 14 -11.06 6.58 20.87
CA ILE A 14 -9.96 5.78 21.41
C ILE A 14 -8.74 6.69 21.66
N PRO A 15 -8.34 6.93 22.92
CA PRO A 15 -7.17 7.76 23.21
C PRO A 15 -5.84 7.07 22.93
N ASP A 16 -4.80 7.86 22.70
CA ASP A 16 -3.41 7.41 22.61
C ASP A 16 -2.96 6.71 23.90
N ASN A 17 -2.80 5.39 23.84
CA ASN A 17 -2.52 4.55 25.01
C ASN A 17 -1.13 3.88 25.00
N PHE A 18 -0.37 3.99 23.91
CA PHE A 18 0.92 3.32 23.75
C PHE A 18 2.09 4.28 23.63
N SER A 19 3.25 3.87 24.15
CA SER A 19 4.49 4.66 24.16
C SER A 19 5.61 4.03 23.33
N SER A 20 5.42 2.81 22.83
CA SER A 20 6.37 2.11 21.96
C SER A 20 5.68 1.10 21.03
N LEU A 21 6.35 0.76 19.94
CA LEU A 21 5.88 -0.28 19.01
C LEU A 21 5.74 -1.63 19.72
N ASP A 22 6.67 -2.01 20.61
CA ASP A 22 6.58 -3.28 21.35
C ASP A 22 5.30 -3.39 22.20
N GLN A 23 4.84 -2.27 22.79
CA GLN A 23 3.59 -2.24 23.55
C GLN A 23 2.39 -2.45 22.62
N VAL A 24 2.39 -1.82 21.44
CA VAL A 24 1.36 -2.04 20.42
C VAL A 24 1.35 -3.48 19.96
N ILE A 25 2.51 -4.05 19.58
CA ILE A 25 2.63 -5.44 19.14
C ILE A 25 2.13 -6.41 20.22
N SER A 26 2.48 -6.14 21.48
CA SER A 26 2.00 -6.92 22.61
C SER A 26 0.48 -6.81 22.76
N ALA A 27 -0.08 -5.61 22.65
CA ALA A 27 -1.52 -5.38 22.71
C ALA A 27 -2.29 -6.02 21.54
N LEU A 28 -1.73 -6.02 20.31
CA LEU A 28 -2.28 -6.72 19.16
C LEU A 28 -2.35 -8.23 19.43
N ARG A 29 -1.25 -8.80 19.94
CA ARG A 29 -1.20 -10.23 20.32
C ARG A 29 -2.16 -10.57 21.46
N GLU A 30 -2.24 -9.72 22.49
CA GLU A 30 -3.17 -9.89 23.62
C GLU A 30 -4.64 -9.75 23.19
N ALA A 31 -4.93 -8.90 22.21
CA ALA A 31 -6.26 -8.78 21.62
C ALA A 31 -6.64 -10.01 20.77
N GLY A 32 -5.67 -10.89 20.46
CA GLY A 32 -5.85 -12.08 19.64
C GLY A 32 -5.65 -11.84 18.15
N LEU A 33 -5.06 -10.71 17.75
CA LEU A 33 -4.73 -10.47 16.34
C LEU A 33 -3.48 -11.28 15.98
N GLU A 34 -3.70 -12.48 15.46
CA GLU A 34 -2.63 -13.38 14.97
C GLU A 34 -2.27 -13.08 13.52
N SER A 35 -3.24 -12.63 12.72
CA SER A 35 -3.09 -12.21 11.32
C SER A 35 -4.08 -11.11 10.98
N SER A 36 -3.71 -10.25 10.04
CA SER A 36 -4.55 -9.20 9.44
C SER A 36 -4.31 -9.19 7.93
N ASN A 37 -5.17 -8.52 7.18
CA ASN A 37 -4.96 -8.27 5.76
C ASN A 37 -4.84 -6.77 5.51
N LEU A 38 -3.92 -6.34 4.66
CA LEU A 38 -3.68 -4.93 4.39
C LEU A 38 -4.19 -4.54 3.00
N ILE A 39 -4.83 -3.37 2.92
CA ILE A 39 -5.25 -2.74 1.65
C ILE A 39 -4.56 -1.39 1.53
N LEU A 40 -4.05 -1.04 0.35
CA LEU A 40 -3.42 0.24 0.09
C LEU A 40 -4.24 1.10 -0.88
N GLY A 41 -4.61 2.31 -0.45
CA GLY A 41 -5.20 3.36 -1.27
C GLY A 41 -4.25 4.55 -1.44
N VAL A 42 -4.01 4.97 -2.68
CA VAL A 42 -3.15 6.12 -3.00
C VAL A 42 -3.96 7.20 -3.68
N ASP A 43 -3.95 8.39 -3.08
CA ASP A 43 -4.53 9.60 -3.64
C ASP A 43 -3.69 10.09 -4.84
N PHE A 44 -4.32 10.23 -6.01
CA PHE A 44 -3.76 10.79 -7.24
C PHE A 44 -4.49 12.07 -7.70
N THR A 45 -5.02 12.84 -6.75
CA THR A 45 -5.65 14.13 -7.04
C THR A 45 -4.61 15.20 -7.33
N LYS A 46 -5.04 16.23 -8.04
CA LYS A 46 -4.19 17.31 -8.54
C LYS A 46 -3.64 18.19 -7.41
N SER A 47 -4.25 18.19 -6.23
CA SER A 47 -3.74 18.97 -5.10
C SER A 47 -2.31 18.63 -4.70
N ASN A 48 -1.90 17.39 -4.94
CA ASN A 48 -0.53 16.92 -4.80
C ASN A 48 0.50 17.73 -5.61
N GLU A 49 0.11 18.50 -6.63
CA GLU A 49 1.01 19.40 -7.36
C GLU A 49 1.46 20.61 -6.52
N TRP A 50 0.65 21.06 -5.56
CA TRP A 50 0.90 22.27 -4.78
C TRP A 50 0.98 22.06 -3.26
N THR A 51 0.51 20.95 -2.72
CA THR A 51 0.57 20.62 -1.28
C THR A 51 1.96 20.16 -0.81
N GLY A 52 2.96 20.16 -1.70
CA GLY A 52 4.38 20.03 -1.35
C GLY A 52 5.14 21.37 -1.30
N ARG A 53 4.43 22.50 -1.24
CA ARG A 53 5.01 23.85 -1.29
C ARG A 53 6.03 24.08 -0.19
N TYR A 54 5.72 23.68 1.04
CA TYR A 54 6.56 23.89 2.22
C TYR A 54 7.30 22.61 2.62
N SER A 55 6.59 21.49 2.65
CA SER A 55 7.09 20.18 3.10
C SER A 55 7.97 19.47 2.08
N PHE A 56 7.85 19.81 0.78
CA PHE A 56 8.56 19.10 -0.28
C PHE A 56 9.19 20.03 -1.32
N ASN A 57 9.66 21.20 -0.88
CA ASN A 57 10.44 22.15 -1.69
C ASN A 57 9.75 22.59 -2.98
N ARG A 58 8.43 22.84 -2.93
CA ARG A 58 7.61 23.25 -4.10
C ARG A 58 7.56 22.23 -5.23
N ARG A 59 7.87 20.97 -4.93
CA ARG A 59 7.66 19.86 -5.86
C ARG A 59 6.32 19.22 -5.59
N SER A 60 5.78 18.56 -6.62
CA SER A 60 4.65 17.67 -6.43
C SER A 60 5.00 16.58 -5.42
N LEU A 61 4.05 16.21 -4.56
CA LEU A 61 4.19 15.10 -3.62
C LEU A 61 4.39 13.75 -4.31
N HIS A 62 4.03 13.63 -5.60
CA HIS A 62 4.30 12.45 -6.43
C HIS A 62 5.59 12.56 -7.27
N ALA A 63 6.40 13.62 -7.12
CA ALA A 63 7.58 13.77 -7.97
C ALA A 63 8.57 12.62 -7.76
N ILE A 64 8.75 11.79 -8.79
CA ILE A 64 9.74 10.69 -8.80
C ILE A 64 11.13 11.28 -9.06
N GLY A 65 12.11 10.87 -8.26
CA GLY A 65 13.48 11.37 -8.38
C GLY A 65 14.50 10.53 -7.60
N SER A 66 15.68 11.10 -7.36
CA SER A 66 16.76 10.44 -6.63
C SER A 66 16.48 10.25 -5.14
N SER A 67 15.59 11.06 -4.57
CA SER A 67 15.17 10.97 -3.17
C SER A 67 13.68 10.62 -3.12
N PRO A 68 13.26 9.74 -2.20
CA PRO A 68 11.88 9.28 -2.13
C PRO A 68 10.95 10.46 -1.79
N ASN A 69 9.86 10.58 -2.52
CA ASN A 69 8.79 11.51 -2.18
C ASN A 69 7.99 11.04 -0.95
N PRO A 70 7.12 11.88 -0.36
CA PRO A 70 6.40 11.53 0.86
C PRO A 70 5.54 10.26 0.75
N TYR A 71 4.94 9.98 -0.41
CA TYR A 71 4.22 8.72 -0.64
C TYR A 71 5.17 7.52 -0.63
N GLU A 72 6.31 7.61 -1.33
CA GLU A 72 7.32 6.53 -1.31
C GLU A 72 7.82 6.24 0.11
N GLN A 73 8.05 7.28 0.91
CA GLN A 73 8.49 7.14 2.29
C GLN A 73 7.41 6.47 3.15
N ALA A 74 6.15 6.91 3.04
CA ALA A 74 5.04 6.33 3.79
C ALA A 74 4.82 4.85 3.43
N ILE A 75 4.74 4.50 2.13
CA ILE A 75 4.61 3.11 1.65
C ILE A 75 5.78 2.26 2.20
N SER A 76 7.01 2.77 2.12
CA SER A 76 8.20 2.06 2.58
C SER A 76 8.22 1.82 4.10
N ILE A 77 7.81 2.81 4.91
CA ILE A 77 7.81 2.65 6.37
C ILE A 77 6.66 1.73 6.79
N ILE A 78 5.45 1.91 6.24
CA ILE A 78 4.31 1.01 6.49
C ILE A 78 4.64 -0.43 6.14
N GLY A 79 5.27 -0.66 4.97
CA GLY A 79 5.72 -1.98 4.57
C GLY A 79 6.73 -2.64 5.51
N ARG A 80 7.50 -1.86 6.27
CA ARG A 80 8.41 -2.40 7.29
C ARG A 80 7.72 -2.65 8.64
N THR A 81 6.64 -1.93 8.93
CA THR A 81 6.01 -1.93 10.25
C THR A 81 4.75 -2.79 10.32
N LEU A 82 3.95 -2.83 9.25
CA LEU A 82 2.68 -3.56 9.19
C LEU A 82 2.79 -4.93 8.53
N SER A 83 3.70 -5.13 7.56
CA SER A 83 3.84 -6.42 6.85
C SER A 83 4.06 -7.65 7.77
N PRO A 84 4.71 -7.56 8.95
CA PRO A 84 4.78 -8.69 9.87
C PRO A 84 3.42 -9.17 10.41
N PHE A 85 2.35 -8.39 10.26
CA PHE A 85 0.99 -8.71 10.65
C PHE A 85 0.10 -9.10 9.47
N ASP A 86 0.61 -9.03 8.24
CA ASP A 86 -0.13 -9.40 7.04
C ASP A 86 -0.10 -10.93 6.85
N GLU A 87 -1.26 -11.54 6.61
CA GLU A 87 -1.42 -13.00 6.61
C GLU A 87 -0.73 -13.68 5.42
N ASP A 88 -0.91 -13.11 4.22
CA ASP A 88 -0.53 -13.74 2.95
C ASP A 88 0.49 -12.94 2.14
N ASN A 89 0.86 -11.74 2.62
CA ASN A 89 1.71 -10.78 1.93
C ASN A 89 1.13 -10.34 0.58
N LEU A 90 -0.21 -10.40 0.41
CA LEU A 90 -0.93 -9.95 -0.77
C LEU A 90 -1.66 -8.65 -0.46
N ILE A 91 -1.20 -7.56 -1.07
CA ILE A 91 -1.68 -6.21 -0.80
C ILE A 91 -2.51 -5.71 -1.99
N PRO A 92 -3.86 -5.73 -1.93
CA PRO A 92 -4.69 -5.02 -2.89
C PRO A 92 -4.32 -3.53 -2.91
N CYS A 93 -3.83 -3.05 -4.05
CA CYS A 93 -3.37 -1.67 -4.22
C CYS A 93 -4.26 -0.93 -5.22
N PHE A 94 -4.74 0.25 -4.81
CA PHE A 94 -5.65 1.07 -5.58
C PHE A 94 -5.19 2.52 -5.66
N GLY A 95 -5.48 3.17 -6.79
CA GLY A 95 -5.40 4.62 -6.95
C GLY A 95 -6.77 5.26 -7.11
N PHE A 96 -6.92 6.51 -6.71
CA PHE A 96 -8.17 7.28 -6.87
C PHE A 96 -7.90 8.76 -7.11
N GLY A 97 -8.87 9.50 -7.67
CA GLY A 97 -8.76 10.94 -7.88
C GLY A 97 -8.01 11.40 -9.13
N ASP A 98 -7.54 10.45 -9.96
CA ASP A 98 -6.98 10.75 -11.26
C ASP A 98 -8.08 11.03 -12.31
N ALA A 99 -7.69 11.43 -13.52
CA ALA A 99 -8.62 11.76 -14.59
C ALA A 99 -9.49 10.58 -15.06
N SER A 100 -9.11 9.33 -14.76
CA SER A 100 -9.95 8.15 -15.06
C SER A 100 -11.00 7.87 -13.97
N THR A 101 -10.72 8.21 -12.71
CA THR A 101 -11.56 7.84 -11.56
C THR A 101 -12.37 8.98 -10.96
N HIS A 102 -11.84 10.20 -10.99
CA HIS A 102 -12.39 11.37 -10.28
C HIS A 102 -12.74 11.00 -8.82
N ASP A 103 -13.88 11.47 -8.31
CA ASP A 103 -14.40 11.17 -6.97
C ASP A 103 -15.37 9.97 -6.93
N LYS A 104 -15.40 9.14 -7.98
CA LYS A 104 -16.44 8.10 -8.15
C LYS A 104 -15.94 6.67 -8.19
N TYR A 105 -14.70 6.45 -8.60
CA TYR A 105 -14.14 5.11 -8.75
C TYR A 105 -12.76 5.01 -8.12
N VAL A 106 -12.24 3.79 -8.05
CA VAL A 106 -10.82 3.51 -7.85
C VAL A 106 -10.32 2.72 -9.05
N PHE A 107 -9.01 2.75 -9.31
CA PHE A 107 -8.37 1.85 -10.26
C PHE A 107 -7.41 0.90 -9.52
N SER A 108 -7.36 -0.36 -9.93
CA SER A 108 -6.35 -1.32 -9.43
C SER A 108 -4.98 -1.01 -10.04
N PHE A 109 -3.90 -1.27 -9.28
CA PHE A 109 -2.53 -1.07 -9.79
C PHE A 109 -2.15 -1.99 -10.97
N TYR A 110 -2.82 -3.15 -11.09
CA TYR A 110 -2.64 -4.10 -12.18
C TYR A 110 -3.93 -4.34 -12.99
N PRO A 111 -3.84 -4.57 -14.32
CA PRO A 111 -5.01 -4.76 -15.19
C PRO A 111 -5.85 -6.01 -14.91
N ASP A 112 -5.24 -7.04 -14.34
CA ASP A 112 -5.90 -8.29 -13.94
C ASP A 112 -6.44 -8.23 -12.49
N HIS A 113 -6.39 -7.06 -11.85
CA HIS A 113 -6.79 -6.81 -10.47
C HIS A 113 -6.04 -7.65 -9.44
N ARG A 114 -4.86 -8.19 -9.79
CA ARG A 114 -4.06 -8.94 -8.82
C ARG A 114 -3.55 -8.01 -7.70
N PRO A 115 -3.45 -8.51 -6.46
CA PRO A 115 -2.75 -7.81 -5.40
C PRO A 115 -1.23 -7.73 -5.67
N CYS A 116 -0.57 -6.79 -5.02
CA CYS A 116 0.89 -6.72 -4.96
C CYS A 116 1.43 -7.76 -3.97
N HIS A 117 2.56 -8.37 -4.30
CA HIS A 117 3.33 -9.23 -3.40
C HIS A 117 4.16 -8.35 -2.46
N GLY A 118 3.57 -8.00 -1.32
CA GLY A 118 4.14 -7.13 -0.30
C GLY A 118 4.24 -5.66 -0.72
N PHE A 119 4.64 -4.84 0.25
CA PHE A 119 4.82 -3.40 0.04
C PHE A 119 6.04 -3.08 -0.83
N GLU A 120 6.99 -4.00 -0.99
CA GLU A 120 8.08 -3.87 -1.95
C GLU A 120 7.57 -3.79 -3.39
N GLU A 121 6.66 -4.69 -3.78
CA GLU A 121 6.03 -4.63 -5.10
C GLU A 121 5.08 -3.43 -5.20
N ALA A 122 4.32 -3.11 -4.14
CA ALA A 122 3.45 -1.94 -4.14
C ALA A 122 4.24 -0.64 -4.39
N LEU A 123 5.41 -0.47 -3.75
CA LEU A 123 6.28 0.68 -3.93
C LEU A 123 6.90 0.72 -5.33
N ALA A 124 7.37 -0.42 -5.83
CA ALA A 124 7.91 -0.52 -7.19
C ALA A 124 6.85 -0.14 -8.22
N ARG A 125 5.65 -0.71 -8.08
CA ARG A 125 4.53 -0.44 -8.99
C ARG A 125 4.04 1.00 -8.91
N TYR A 126 3.97 1.58 -7.71
CA TYR A 126 3.67 3.01 -7.54
C TYR A 126 4.62 3.88 -8.37
N LYS A 127 5.94 3.61 -8.32
CA LYS A 127 6.94 4.36 -9.10
C LYS A 127 6.76 4.23 -10.61
N GLU A 128 6.33 3.06 -11.08
CA GLU A 128 6.07 2.80 -12.49
C GLU A 128 4.83 3.55 -12.98
N ILE A 129 3.75 3.56 -12.21
CA ILE A 129 2.47 4.13 -12.70
C ILE A 129 2.45 5.66 -12.61
N VAL A 130 3.04 6.25 -11.56
CA VAL A 130 2.96 7.69 -11.26
C VAL A 130 3.25 8.59 -12.47
N PRO A 131 4.33 8.38 -13.27
CA PRO A 131 4.62 9.22 -14.43
C PRO A 131 3.55 9.21 -15.53
N HIS A 132 2.67 8.22 -15.51
CA HIS A 132 1.62 8.01 -16.50
C HIS A 132 0.21 8.34 -15.97
N ILE A 133 0.09 8.70 -14.69
CA ILE A 133 -1.18 9.15 -14.11
C ILE A 133 -1.42 10.64 -14.42
N LYS A 134 -2.64 10.96 -14.87
CA LYS A 134 -3.10 12.35 -15.01
C LYS A 134 -3.85 12.76 -13.75
N LEU A 135 -3.19 13.51 -12.86
CA LEU A 135 -3.80 13.96 -11.61
C LEU A 135 -5.02 14.85 -11.86
N ALA A 136 -6.11 14.63 -11.13
CA ALA A 136 -7.38 15.33 -11.33
C ALA A 136 -8.13 15.61 -10.01
N GLY A 137 -9.39 15.23 -9.91
CA GLY A 137 -10.28 15.43 -8.77
C GLY A 137 -11.75 15.36 -9.23
N PRO A 138 -12.73 15.68 -8.37
CA PRO A 138 -12.60 16.04 -6.96
C PRO A 138 -12.01 14.94 -6.07
N THR A 139 -11.72 15.28 -4.83
CA THR A 139 -11.16 14.37 -3.82
C THR A 139 -12.26 13.87 -2.89
N SER A 140 -12.50 12.56 -2.88
CA SER A 140 -13.39 11.83 -1.97
C SER A 140 -12.73 10.51 -1.58
N PHE A 141 -12.83 10.10 -0.32
CA PHE A 141 -12.36 8.77 0.11
C PHE A 141 -13.45 7.71 0.03
N ALA A 142 -14.68 8.09 -0.29
CA ALA A 142 -15.80 7.15 -0.43
C ALA A 142 -15.50 5.99 -1.39
N PRO A 143 -14.93 6.21 -2.60
CA PRO A 143 -14.65 5.11 -3.52
C PRO A 143 -13.68 4.07 -2.97
N ILE A 144 -12.61 4.51 -2.30
CA ILE A 144 -11.61 3.59 -1.75
C ILE A 144 -12.11 2.84 -0.52
N ILE A 145 -12.85 3.53 0.36
CA ILE A 145 -13.45 2.89 1.54
C ILE A 145 -14.49 1.85 1.10
N ASN A 146 -15.33 2.18 0.11
CA ASN A 146 -16.32 1.26 -0.43
C ASN A 146 -15.68 0.03 -1.09
N ALA A 147 -14.60 0.22 -1.86
CA ALA A 147 -13.85 -0.90 -2.44
C ALA A 147 -13.25 -1.81 -1.35
N SER A 148 -12.82 -1.24 -0.22
CA SER A 148 -12.34 -2.04 0.92
C SER A 148 -13.45 -2.80 1.63
N ILE A 149 -14.65 -2.23 1.74
CA ILE A 149 -15.84 -2.95 2.23
C ILE A 149 -16.10 -4.18 1.34
N ASP A 150 -16.06 -4.03 0.01
CA ASP A 150 -16.27 -5.15 -0.92
C ASP A 150 -15.22 -6.27 -0.75
N ILE A 151 -13.97 -5.92 -0.44
CA ILE A 151 -12.91 -6.89 -0.16
C ILE A 151 -13.18 -7.63 1.15
N VAL A 152 -13.57 -6.92 2.21
CA VAL A 152 -13.93 -7.53 3.49
C VAL A 152 -15.15 -8.46 3.35
N ASP A 153 -16.13 -8.06 2.54
CA ASP A 153 -17.29 -8.90 2.23
C ASP A 153 -16.89 -10.16 1.45
N SER A 154 -16.05 -10.00 0.43
CA SER A 154 -15.56 -11.10 -0.42
C SER A 154 -14.63 -12.07 0.31
N SER A 155 -13.97 -11.61 1.38
CA SER A 155 -13.14 -12.44 2.28
C SER A 155 -13.96 -13.08 3.41
N ASN A 156 -15.30 -13.03 3.33
CA ASN A 156 -16.20 -13.61 4.31
C ASN A 156 -16.01 -13.01 5.73
N GLY A 157 -15.76 -11.70 5.78
CA GLY A 157 -15.61 -10.94 7.03
C GLY A 157 -14.25 -11.10 7.69
N GLN A 158 -13.18 -11.38 6.95
CA GLN A 158 -11.83 -11.33 7.52
C GLN A 158 -11.45 -9.89 7.88
N TYR A 159 -10.66 -9.73 8.95
CA TYR A 159 -10.23 -8.42 9.40
C TYR A 159 -9.23 -7.80 8.41
N HIS A 160 -9.50 -6.55 8.02
CA HIS A 160 -8.64 -5.78 7.14
C HIS A 160 -8.29 -4.42 7.74
N VAL A 161 -7.09 -3.93 7.40
CA VAL A 161 -6.68 -2.54 7.62
C VAL A 161 -6.49 -1.86 6.27
N LEU A 162 -7.35 -0.88 5.98
CA LEU A 162 -7.19 0.02 4.84
C LEU A 162 -6.21 1.14 5.23
N VAL A 163 -5.10 1.23 4.50
CA VAL A 163 -4.14 2.32 4.59
C VAL A 163 -4.37 3.28 3.41
N ILE A 164 -4.84 4.49 3.69
CA ILE A 164 -4.99 5.56 2.70
C ILE A 164 -3.82 6.53 2.86
N ILE A 165 -3.09 6.81 1.79
CA ILE A 165 -2.07 7.87 1.77
C ILE A 165 -2.63 9.02 0.93
N ALA A 166 -2.74 10.21 1.52
CA ALA A 166 -3.38 11.35 0.88
C ALA A 166 -2.83 12.69 1.39
N ASP A 167 -3.08 13.76 0.65
CA ASP A 167 -2.65 15.12 1.01
C ASP A 167 -3.67 15.92 1.86
N GLY A 168 -4.78 15.26 2.22
CA GLY A 168 -5.81 15.78 3.11
C GLY A 168 -6.78 16.76 2.47
N GLN A 169 -6.67 17.04 1.16
CA GLN A 169 -7.51 18.02 0.47
C GLN A 169 -8.85 17.42 -0.01
N VAL A 170 -9.68 16.88 0.89
CA VAL A 170 -11.06 16.50 0.54
C VAL A 170 -11.78 17.72 -0.02
N THR A 171 -12.41 17.58 -1.19
CA THR A 171 -12.89 18.74 -1.94
C THR A 171 -14.00 19.45 -1.17
N ARG A 172 -13.76 20.73 -0.84
CA ARG A 172 -14.74 21.62 -0.24
C ARG A 172 -15.10 22.73 -1.22
N ASN A 173 -16.39 22.89 -1.50
CA ASN A 173 -16.86 24.04 -2.28
C ASN A 173 -16.73 25.32 -1.42
N PRO A 174 -16.06 26.38 -1.91
CA PRO A 174 -15.95 27.66 -1.20
C PRO A 174 -17.28 28.27 -0.75
N ASP A 175 -18.37 27.97 -1.46
CA ASP A 175 -19.71 28.47 -1.17
C ASP A 175 -20.41 27.72 -0.03
N VAL A 176 -19.84 26.60 0.45
CA VAL A 176 -20.39 25.83 1.57
C VAL A 176 -20.09 26.58 2.88
N PRO A 177 -21.12 27.01 3.63
CA PRO A 177 -20.92 27.72 4.89
C PRO A 177 -20.07 26.91 5.88
N ARG A 178 -19.31 27.62 6.74
CA ARG A 178 -18.58 26.99 7.84
C ARG A 178 -19.56 26.15 8.68
N GLY A 179 -19.19 24.90 8.95
CA GLY A 179 -20.01 23.94 9.69
C GLY A 179 -20.91 23.03 8.83
N ARG A 180 -20.96 23.20 7.50
CA ARG A 180 -21.55 22.22 6.58
C ARG A 180 -20.47 21.48 5.80
N LEU A 181 -20.73 20.20 5.55
CA LEU A 181 -19.90 19.32 4.73
C LEU A 181 -20.23 19.55 3.24
N SER A 182 -19.21 19.47 2.39
CA SER A 182 -19.38 19.34 0.94
C SER A 182 -20.00 17.98 0.56
N PRO A 183 -20.44 17.79 -0.70
CA PRO A 183 -20.87 16.47 -1.17
C PRO A 183 -19.79 15.39 -0.97
N GLN A 184 -18.51 15.71 -1.26
CA GLN A 184 -17.40 14.75 -1.11
C GLN A 184 -17.08 14.45 0.37
N GLU A 185 -17.14 15.47 1.24
CA GLU A 185 -16.99 15.26 2.68
C GLU A 185 -18.14 14.42 3.24
N GLN A 186 -19.37 14.65 2.79
CA GLN A 186 -20.53 13.87 3.21
C GLN A 186 -20.45 12.42 2.72
N GLU A 187 -20.14 12.18 1.44
CA GLU A 187 -19.94 10.83 0.89
C GLU A 187 -18.83 10.08 1.64
N THR A 188 -17.73 10.77 1.97
CA THR A 188 -16.63 10.19 2.76
C THR A 188 -17.09 9.79 4.16
N VAL A 189 -17.82 10.67 4.87
CA VAL A 189 -18.37 10.37 6.21
C VAL A 189 -19.35 9.20 6.15
N ASP A 190 -20.23 9.17 5.16
CA ASP A 190 -21.22 8.10 4.99
C ASP A 190 -20.52 6.75 4.75
N SER A 191 -19.46 6.72 3.93
CA SER A 191 -18.64 5.53 3.72
C SER A 191 -17.87 5.08 4.98
N ILE A 192 -17.36 6.01 5.81
CA ILE A 192 -16.73 5.65 7.09
C ILE A 192 -17.74 5.01 8.05
N ILE A 193 -18.96 5.57 8.13
CA ILE A 193 -20.05 5.01 8.94
C ILE A 193 -20.44 3.62 8.42
N ALA A 194 -20.56 3.45 7.09
CA ALA A 194 -20.83 2.14 6.50
C ALA A 194 -19.72 1.13 6.85
N ALA A 195 -18.45 1.51 6.68
CA ALA A 195 -17.29 0.68 7.01
C ALA A 195 -17.25 0.25 8.48
N SER A 196 -17.77 1.04 9.41
CA SER A 196 -17.82 0.68 10.83
C SER A 196 -18.70 -0.54 11.15
N HIS A 197 -19.49 -1.02 10.19
CA HIS A 197 -20.27 -2.25 10.32
C HIS A 197 -19.53 -3.49 9.79
N TYR A 198 -18.31 -3.32 9.31
CA TYR A 198 -17.44 -4.37 8.80
C TYR A 198 -16.20 -4.50 9.71
N PRO A 199 -15.51 -5.66 9.73
CA PRO A 199 -14.23 -5.81 10.38
C PRO A 199 -13.12 -5.08 9.60
N LEU A 200 -13.25 -3.76 9.49
CA LEU A 200 -12.41 -2.87 8.70
C LEU A 200 -11.96 -1.68 9.54
N SER A 201 -10.64 -1.58 9.72
CA SER A 201 -9.98 -0.40 10.26
C SER A 201 -9.43 0.47 9.13
N ILE A 202 -9.45 1.79 9.30
CA ILE A 202 -8.97 2.75 8.30
C ILE A 202 -7.88 3.59 8.95
N ILE A 203 -6.69 3.61 8.35
CA ILE A 203 -5.59 4.52 8.71
C ILE A 203 -5.41 5.50 7.56
N LEU A 204 -5.60 6.79 7.83
CA LEU A 204 -5.28 7.85 6.91
C LEU A 204 -3.91 8.47 7.24
N ILE A 205 -2.97 8.34 6.31
CA ILE A 205 -1.63 8.88 6.39
C ILE A 205 -1.58 10.20 5.61
N GLY A 206 -1.56 11.31 6.35
CA GLY A 206 -1.48 12.65 5.81
C GLY A 206 -0.06 13.05 5.39
N VAL A 207 0.17 13.16 4.08
CA VAL A 207 1.43 13.65 3.51
C VAL A 207 1.28 15.07 2.95
N GLY A 208 2.30 15.91 3.10
CA GLY A 208 2.30 17.27 2.58
C GLY A 208 1.89 18.33 3.59
N ASP A 209 1.51 19.49 3.08
CA ASP A 209 1.32 20.73 3.84
C ASP A 209 -0.02 20.78 4.61
N GLY A 210 -0.99 19.92 4.28
CA GLY A 210 -2.37 20.04 4.74
C GLY A 210 -3.11 21.22 4.07
N PRO A 211 -4.12 21.83 4.72
CA PRO A 211 -4.51 21.68 6.13
C PRO A 211 -5.13 20.32 6.48
N TRP A 212 -5.14 19.99 7.78
CA TRP A 212 -5.56 18.69 8.31
C TRP A 212 -6.84 18.74 9.15
N ASP A 213 -7.51 19.89 9.24
CA ASP A 213 -8.66 20.09 10.14
C ASP A 213 -9.80 19.10 9.88
N SER A 214 -10.16 18.88 8.60
CA SER A 214 -11.21 17.90 8.24
C SER A 214 -10.80 16.47 8.62
N MET A 215 -9.51 16.14 8.57
CA MET A 215 -9.03 14.79 8.89
C MET A 215 -9.08 14.53 10.39
N GLN A 216 -8.74 15.54 11.21
CA GLN A 216 -8.92 15.50 12.67
C GLN A 216 -10.40 15.40 13.05
N GLN A 217 -11.29 16.05 12.29
CA GLN A 217 -12.73 15.92 12.52
C GLN A 217 -13.22 14.49 12.24
N PHE A 218 -12.67 13.81 11.22
CA PHE A 218 -13.03 12.42 10.90
C PHE A 218 -12.50 11.41 11.92
N ASP A 219 -11.34 11.69 12.51
CA ASP A 219 -10.75 10.94 13.63
C ASP A 219 -11.70 10.95 14.85
N ASP A 220 -11.98 12.15 15.36
CA ASP A 220 -12.57 12.30 16.70
C ASP A 220 -14.11 12.35 16.71
N ASN A 221 -14.73 12.78 15.60
CA ASN A 221 -16.09 13.34 15.63
C ASN A 221 -17.01 12.87 14.48
N ILE A 222 -17.02 11.57 14.18
CA ILE A 222 -18.02 10.98 13.28
C ILE A 222 -19.21 10.42 14.10
N PRO A 223 -20.41 11.03 14.03
CA PRO A 223 -21.58 10.48 14.69
C PRO A 223 -22.06 9.20 13.98
N HIS A 224 -22.73 8.32 14.72
CA HIS A 224 -23.40 7.11 14.20
C HIS A 224 -22.52 5.96 13.69
N ARG A 225 -21.18 6.06 13.75
CA ARG A 225 -20.32 4.88 13.56
C ARG A 225 -20.54 3.84 14.68
N ALA A 226 -20.48 2.55 14.34
CA ALA A 226 -20.70 1.45 15.28
C ALA A 226 -19.53 1.25 16.25
N PHE A 227 -18.31 1.52 15.79
CA PHE A 227 -17.10 1.68 16.60
C PHE A 227 -16.21 2.73 15.96
N ASP A 228 -15.20 3.18 16.70
CA ASP A 228 -14.17 4.07 16.16
C ASP A 228 -13.28 3.28 15.19
N ASN A 229 -13.40 3.52 13.88
CA ASN A 229 -12.74 2.73 12.84
C ASN A 229 -11.80 3.55 11.95
N PHE A 230 -11.46 4.78 12.34
CA PHE A 230 -10.71 5.71 11.52
C PHE A 230 -9.64 6.40 12.35
N GLN A 231 -8.37 6.20 11.99
CA GLN A 231 -7.21 6.85 12.59
C GLN A 231 -6.58 7.83 11.60
N PHE A 232 -6.36 9.10 11.98
CA PHE A 232 -5.54 10.03 11.22
C PHE A 232 -4.10 10.11 11.75
N VAL A 233 -3.12 10.07 10.84
CA VAL A 233 -1.69 10.21 11.15
C VAL A 233 -1.07 11.31 10.30
N ASN A 234 -0.60 12.39 10.94
CA ASN A 234 0.12 13.45 10.25
C ASN A 234 1.60 13.06 10.01
N PHE A 235 1.84 12.34 8.91
CA PHE A 235 3.17 11.84 8.54
C PHE A 235 4.18 12.98 8.41
N THR A 236 3.82 14.05 7.71
CA THR A 236 4.74 15.17 7.48
C THR A 236 5.16 15.85 8.78
N LYS A 237 4.25 16.03 9.74
CA LYS A 237 4.57 16.56 11.06
C LYS A 237 5.61 15.68 11.77
N ILE A 238 5.38 14.37 11.85
CA ILE A 238 6.29 13.42 12.52
C ILE A 238 7.65 13.42 11.83
N MET A 239 7.68 13.37 10.49
CA MET A 239 8.93 13.33 9.73
C MET A 239 9.72 14.65 9.78
N SER A 240 9.06 15.76 10.11
CA SER A 240 9.69 17.07 10.26
C SER A 240 10.44 17.28 11.60
N GLU A 241 10.24 16.40 12.58
CA GLU A 241 10.85 16.56 13.91
C GLU A 241 12.38 16.56 13.85
N ASN A 242 13.04 17.27 14.76
CA ASN A 242 14.51 17.31 14.80
C ASN A 242 15.07 16.15 15.66
N THR A 243 14.93 14.93 15.14
CA THR A 243 15.39 13.69 15.80
C THR A 243 15.96 12.71 14.77
N GLU A 244 16.49 11.57 15.23
CA GLU A 244 17.03 10.51 14.37
C GLU A 244 15.93 9.88 13.50
N THR A 245 16.26 9.51 12.27
CA THR A 245 15.31 8.91 11.32
C THR A 245 14.60 7.68 11.90
N SER A 246 15.34 6.80 12.58
CA SER A 246 14.77 5.60 13.23
C SER A 246 13.70 5.95 14.28
N LYS A 247 13.86 7.05 15.02
CA LYS A 247 12.88 7.50 16.01
C LYS A 247 11.63 8.07 15.35
N LYS A 248 11.77 8.78 14.23
CA LYS A 248 10.63 9.27 13.43
C LYS A 248 9.82 8.13 12.85
N GLU A 249 10.51 7.14 12.28
CA GLU A 249 9.87 5.93 11.74
C GLU A 249 9.12 5.17 12.83
N ALA A 250 9.74 4.98 14.01
CA ALA A 250 9.09 4.34 15.15
C ALA A 250 7.89 5.15 15.67
N ALA A 251 7.99 6.48 15.75
CA ALA A 251 6.89 7.35 16.16
C ALA A 251 5.73 7.30 15.17
N PHE A 252 6.02 7.28 13.86
CA PHE A 252 5.00 7.13 12.82
C PHE A 252 4.33 5.76 12.87
N ALA A 253 5.11 4.68 13.02
CA ALA A 253 4.57 3.32 13.15
C ALA A 253 3.63 3.21 14.37
N LEU A 254 4.06 3.77 15.50
CA LEU A 254 3.28 3.83 16.72
C LEU A 254 1.98 4.61 16.53
N ALA A 255 2.04 5.79 15.90
CA ALA A 255 0.87 6.61 15.63
C ALA A 255 -0.13 5.90 14.68
N ALA A 256 0.36 5.22 13.64
CA ALA A 256 -0.49 4.47 12.71
C ALA A 256 -1.19 3.27 13.37
N LEU A 257 -0.57 2.66 14.38
CA LEU A 257 -1.09 1.46 15.02
C LEU A 257 -1.82 1.73 16.35
N MET A 258 -1.89 2.97 16.80
CA MET A 258 -2.33 3.34 18.14
C MET A 258 -3.72 2.78 18.48
N GLU A 259 -4.64 2.86 17.52
CA GLU A 259 -6.02 2.42 17.71
C GLU A 259 -6.27 0.97 17.30
N ILE A 260 -5.45 0.39 16.43
CA ILE A 260 -5.68 -0.93 15.81
C ILE A 260 -6.02 -2.04 16.83
N PRO A 261 -5.35 -2.19 17.98
CA PRO A 261 -5.72 -3.22 18.97
C PRO A 261 -7.16 -3.06 19.50
N TYR A 262 -7.59 -1.83 19.74
CA TYR A 262 -8.92 -1.52 20.24
C TYR A 262 -9.98 -1.66 19.15
N GLN A 263 -9.65 -1.21 17.94
CA GLN A 263 -10.50 -1.34 16.76
C GLN A 263 -10.74 -2.82 16.44
N TYR A 264 -9.68 -3.62 16.35
CA TYR A 264 -9.78 -5.07 16.16
C TYR A 264 -10.70 -5.72 17.19
N ARG A 265 -10.51 -5.40 18.48
CA ARG A 265 -11.35 -5.94 19.55
C ARG A 265 -12.82 -5.54 19.40
N ALA A 266 -13.11 -4.33 18.94
CA ALA A 266 -14.48 -3.90 18.64
C ALA A 266 -15.08 -4.73 17.49
N THR A 267 -14.29 -5.07 16.47
CA THR A 267 -14.76 -5.90 15.35
C THR A 267 -15.21 -7.30 15.77
N LEU A 268 -14.63 -7.88 16.82
CA LEU A 268 -15.03 -9.20 17.34
C LEU A 268 -16.48 -9.26 17.83
N SER A 269 -17.09 -8.10 18.11
CA SER A 269 -18.49 -7.99 18.51
C SER A 269 -19.45 -7.80 17.33
N ILE A 270 -18.93 -7.59 16.12
CA ILE A 270 -19.72 -7.40 14.90
C ILE A 270 -20.28 -8.76 14.49
N ARG A 271 -21.61 -8.84 14.44
CA ARG A 271 -22.29 -9.97 13.79
C ARG A 271 -22.28 -9.71 12.29
N PHE A 272 -21.28 -10.28 11.62
CA PHE A 272 -21.23 -10.31 10.17
C PHE A 272 -22.30 -11.30 9.67
N ASP A 273 -23.52 -10.81 9.52
CA ASP A 273 -24.53 -11.49 8.71
C ASP A 273 -24.12 -11.27 7.26
N ASN A 274 -23.94 -12.35 6.47
CA ASN A 274 -23.84 -12.30 5.00
C ASN A 274 -25.15 -11.71 4.44
N ARG A 275 -25.38 -10.42 4.65
CA ARG A 275 -26.42 -9.67 4.01
C ARG A 275 -25.90 -9.44 2.62
N GLU A 276 -26.62 -9.98 1.63
CA GLU A 276 -26.55 -9.46 0.27
C GLU A 276 -26.93 -7.98 0.33
N LEU A 277 -25.99 -7.11 0.72
CA LEU A 277 -26.13 -5.68 0.51
C LEU A 277 -26.23 -5.54 -1.00
N GLU A 278 -27.31 -4.91 -1.47
CA GLU A 278 -27.64 -4.80 -2.88
C GLU A 278 -26.38 -4.41 -3.69
N ARG A 279 -25.90 -5.38 -4.48
CA ARG A 279 -24.69 -5.30 -5.29
C ARG A 279 -24.72 -4.04 -6.14
N GLY A 280 -23.91 -3.04 -5.78
CA GLY A 280 -23.88 -1.76 -6.49
C GLY A 280 -22.64 -0.90 -6.26
N LEU A 281 -21.70 -1.32 -5.39
CA LEU A 281 -20.44 -0.62 -5.25
C LEU A 281 -19.58 -0.89 -6.49
N ALA A 282 -19.12 0.19 -7.12
CA ALA A 282 -18.52 0.13 -8.43
C ALA A 282 -17.20 -0.64 -8.38
N ARG A 283 -17.11 -1.71 -9.18
CA ARG A 283 -15.88 -2.50 -9.32
C ARG A 283 -14.69 -1.59 -9.63
N PRO A 284 -13.50 -1.87 -9.08
CA PRO A 284 -12.28 -1.18 -9.44
C PRO A 284 -12.09 -1.17 -10.96
N LEU A 285 -11.73 -0.01 -11.50
CA LEU A 285 -11.30 0.12 -12.89
C LEU A 285 -9.94 -0.55 -13.08
N PRO A 286 -9.57 -0.96 -14.31
CA PRO A 286 -8.18 -1.24 -14.62
C PRO A 286 -7.34 0.05 -14.50
N PRO A 287 -5.99 -0.05 -14.45
CA PRO A 287 -5.12 1.13 -14.46
C PRO A 287 -5.45 2.08 -15.64
N PRO A 288 -5.15 3.38 -15.51
CA PRO A 288 -5.38 4.34 -16.60
C PRO A 288 -4.72 3.89 -17.90
N ARG A 289 -5.32 4.29 -19.03
CA ARG A 289 -4.91 3.84 -20.36
C ARG A 289 -3.43 4.08 -20.62
N GLU A 290 -2.89 5.21 -20.20
CA GLU A 290 -1.49 5.57 -20.34
C GLU A 290 -0.55 4.62 -19.58
N VAL A 291 -0.98 4.11 -18.41
CA VAL A 291 -0.25 3.09 -17.66
C VAL A 291 -0.26 1.77 -18.43
N ILE A 292 -1.42 1.35 -18.96
CA ILE A 292 -1.55 0.12 -19.74
C ILE A 292 -0.72 0.19 -21.03
N GLU A 293 -0.73 1.32 -21.72
CA GLU A 293 0.09 1.56 -22.91
C GLU A 293 1.58 1.50 -22.57
N HIS A 294 1.99 2.05 -21.44
CA HIS A 294 3.36 1.92 -20.94
C HIS A 294 3.74 0.45 -20.68
N ASP A 295 2.93 -0.29 -19.91
CA ASP A 295 3.17 -1.70 -19.61
C ASP A 295 3.29 -2.55 -20.89
N ASN A 296 2.41 -2.32 -21.86
CA ASN A 296 2.44 -2.99 -23.15
C ASN A 296 3.69 -2.60 -23.95
N SER A 297 4.12 -1.34 -23.88
CA SER A 297 5.33 -0.87 -24.56
C SER A 297 6.56 -1.62 -24.02
N ILE A 298 6.70 -1.74 -22.70
CA ILE A 298 7.80 -2.46 -22.04
C ILE A 298 7.78 -3.95 -22.39
N ARG A 299 6.59 -4.58 -22.40
CA ARG A 299 6.42 -5.99 -22.81
C ARG A 299 6.73 -6.23 -24.28
N SER A 300 6.51 -5.23 -25.14
CA SER A 300 6.71 -5.32 -26.58
C SER A 300 8.15 -5.09 -27.05
N ILE A 301 9.05 -4.65 -26.16
CA ILE A 301 10.48 -4.51 -26.47
C ILE A 301 11.05 -5.90 -26.78
N PRO A 302 11.46 -6.20 -28.04
CA PRO A 302 12.07 -7.47 -28.36
C PRO A 302 13.44 -7.54 -27.66
N HIS A 303 13.71 -8.63 -26.95
CA HIS A 303 15.08 -8.99 -26.57
C HIS A 303 15.87 -9.22 -27.88
N MET A 304 16.63 -8.22 -28.34
CA MET A 304 17.52 -8.39 -29.50
C MET A 304 18.74 -9.23 -29.08
N THR A 305 18.61 -10.55 -29.15
CA THR A 305 19.78 -11.43 -29.29
C THR A 305 20.05 -11.63 -30.77
N ASN A 306 20.81 -10.70 -31.36
CA ASN A 306 21.43 -10.91 -32.67
C ASN A 306 22.68 -11.79 -32.50
N TYR A 307 22.58 -13.09 -32.78
CA TYR A 307 23.68 -13.87 -33.33
C TYR A 307 23.09 -15.00 -34.18
N GLU A 308 23.29 -14.93 -35.49
CA GLU A 308 23.04 -16.03 -36.41
C GLU A 308 23.88 -17.24 -35.99
N THR A 309 23.26 -18.41 -35.85
CA THR A 309 24.01 -19.67 -35.79
C THR A 309 23.28 -20.76 -36.54
N VAL A 310 24.00 -21.32 -37.51
CA VAL A 310 23.63 -22.40 -38.42
C VAL A 310 23.24 -23.67 -37.64
N GLN A 311 22.11 -24.29 -38.01
CA GLN A 311 21.66 -25.61 -37.53
C GLN A 311 22.67 -26.73 -37.87
N PRO A 312 22.75 -27.80 -37.05
CA PRO A 312 22.03 -29.04 -37.44
C PRO A 312 21.46 -29.92 -36.31
N THR A 313 20.21 -30.39 -36.57
CA THR A 313 19.60 -31.73 -36.34
C THR A 313 19.46 -32.40 -34.94
N ALA A 314 18.21 -32.38 -34.44
CA ALA A 314 17.36 -33.45 -33.83
C ALA A 314 17.71 -34.14 -32.47
N PRO A 315 16.74 -34.78 -31.75
CA PRO A 315 15.35 -34.37 -31.43
C PRO A 315 14.95 -34.45 -29.91
N ALA A 316 13.94 -33.65 -29.55
CA ALA A 316 12.96 -33.64 -28.42
C ALA A 316 13.23 -34.44 -27.11
N GLU A 317 13.09 -33.85 -25.91
CA GLU A 317 11.82 -33.49 -25.25
C GLU A 317 11.97 -32.50 -24.05
N PRO A 318 10.88 -31.98 -23.44
CA PRO A 318 10.69 -30.55 -23.10
C PRO A 318 11.16 -30.17 -21.70
N VAL A 319 11.16 -28.86 -21.36
CA VAL A 319 10.71 -28.25 -20.08
C VAL A 319 11.29 -26.82 -19.88
N ILE A 320 10.38 -25.85 -19.70
CA ILE A 320 10.47 -24.53 -19.03
C ILE A 320 11.38 -23.44 -19.65
N SER A 321 10.76 -22.37 -20.15
CA SER A 321 11.44 -21.11 -20.47
C SER A 321 10.68 -19.92 -19.87
N SER A 322 11.28 -19.31 -18.86
CA SER A 322 11.35 -17.85 -18.65
C SER A 322 12.23 -17.57 -17.43
N ALA A 323 13.56 -17.66 -17.59
CA ALA A 323 14.49 -17.35 -16.51
C ALA A 323 15.33 -16.12 -16.89
N VAL A 324 15.06 -15.04 -16.17
CA VAL A 324 15.97 -13.91 -15.95
C VAL A 324 17.37 -14.47 -15.71
N GLU A 325 18.38 -14.01 -16.47
CA GLU A 325 19.76 -14.44 -16.24
C GLU A 325 20.13 -14.18 -14.78
N PRO A 326 20.43 -15.22 -13.98
CA PRO A 326 20.55 -15.03 -12.55
C PRO A 326 21.90 -14.39 -12.21
N VAL A 327 21.86 -13.23 -11.56
CA VAL A 327 23.06 -12.54 -11.01
C VAL A 327 23.71 -13.36 -9.90
N CYS A 328 25.00 -13.11 -9.62
CA CYS A 328 25.77 -13.83 -8.63
C CYS A 328 25.14 -13.71 -7.23
N ALA A 329 24.87 -14.84 -6.57
CA ALA A 329 24.23 -14.87 -5.25
C ALA A 329 25.07 -14.27 -4.09
N ILE A 330 26.34 -13.92 -4.35
CA ILE A 330 27.23 -13.33 -3.34
C ILE A 330 27.19 -11.80 -3.41
N CYS A 331 27.41 -11.24 -4.60
CA CYS A 331 27.42 -9.79 -4.77
C CYS A 331 26.07 -9.23 -5.23
N LEU A 332 25.18 -10.06 -5.76
CA LEU A 332 23.89 -9.69 -6.36
C LEU A 332 23.99 -8.65 -7.50
N VAL A 333 25.20 -8.43 -8.02
CA VAL A 333 25.51 -7.42 -9.04
C VAL A 333 26.02 -8.07 -10.32
N ASN A 334 27.09 -8.86 -10.22
CA ASN A 334 27.79 -9.36 -11.40
C ASN A 334 27.12 -10.63 -11.96
N PRO A 335 27.16 -10.85 -13.29
CA PRO A 335 26.68 -12.08 -13.91
C PRO A 335 27.48 -13.30 -13.44
N LYS A 336 26.88 -14.48 -13.54
CA LYS A 336 27.53 -15.75 -13.14
C LYS A 336 28.44 -16.27 -14.26
N ASP A 337 29.73 -15.96 -14.21
CA ASP A 337 30.77 -16.37 -15.18
C ASP A 337 31.78 -17.39 -14.62
N MET A 338 31.49 -18.01 -13.45
CA MET A 338 32.31 -19.05 -12.84
C MET A 338 31.47 -20.19 -12.27
N ALA A 339 31.79 -21.43 -12.64
CA ALA A 339 31.18 -22.64 -12.09
C ALA A 339 32.15 -23.44 -11.20
N PHE A 340 31.62 -24.08 -10.17
CA PHE A 340 32.37 -25.01 -9.32
C PHE A 340 32.14 -26.47 -9.73
N GLY A 341 33.00 -27.39 -9.29
CA GLY A 341 32.85 -28.83 -9.53
C GLY A 341 31.52 -29.44 -9.04
N CYS A 342 30.80 -28.74 -8.15
CA CYS A 342 29.45 -29.13 -7.69
C CYS A 342 28.30 -28.63 -8.59
N GLY A 343 28.59 -27.92 -9.69
CA GLY A 343 27.61 -27.40 -10.63
C GLY A 343 27.02 -26.03 -10.29
N HIS A 344 27.26 -25.50 -9.09
CA HIS A 344 26.80 -24.16 -8.70
C HIS A 344 27.72 -23.05 -9.24
N MET A 345 27.14 -21.86 -9.42
CA MET A 345 27.78 -20.76 -10.15
C MET A 345 27.79 -19.44 -9.37
N THR A 346 28.86 -18.66 -9.53
CA THR A 346 29.05 -17.30 -9.01
C THR A 346 29.68 -16.42 -10.08
N CYS A 347 29.85 -15.12 -9.83
CA CYS A 347 30.78 -14.32 -10.62
C CYS A 347 32.22 -14.70 -10.29
N LYS A 348 33.16 -14.41 -11.19
CA LYS A 348 34.59 -14.68 -11.07
C LYS A 348 35.19 -13.99 -9.86
N ASP A 349 34.81 -12.74 -9.60
CA ASP A 349 35.38 -11.95 -8.50
C ASP A 349 35.03 -12.57 -7.14
N CYS A 350 33.78 -12.99 -6.96
CA CYS A 350 33.34 -13.67 -5.74
C CYS A 350 33.81 -15.14 -5.68
N GLY A 351 33.87 -15.85 -6.80
CA GLY A 351 34.24 -17.27 -6.85
C GLY A 351 35.73 -17.54 -6.67
N ALA A 352 36.59 -16.55 -6.95
CA ALA A 352 38.03 -16.66 -6.81
C ALA A 352 38.50 -16.72 -5.34
N THR A 353 37.75 -16.12 -4.41
CA THR A 353 38.19 -15.92 -3.01
C THR A 353 37.60 -16.91 -2.01
N ILE A 354 36.60 -17.69 -2.41
CA ILE A 354 35.90 -18.63 -1.53
C ILE A 354 36.45 -20.06 -1.66
N SER A 355 36.53 -20.78 -0.54
CA SER A 355 37.03 -22.18 -0.47
C SER A 355 35.92 -23.23 -0.41
N SER A 356 34.69 -22.84 -0.10
CA SER A 356 33.49 -23.69 -0.09
C SER A 356 32.35 -23.04 -0.89
N CYS A 357 31.52 -23.86 -1.53
CA CYS A 357 30.40 -23.39 -2.32
C CYS A 357 29.34 -22.75 -1.41
N PRO A 358 28.84 -21.53 -1.69
CA PRO A 358 27.85 -20.86 -0.83
C PRO A 358 26.47 -21.54 -0.88
N MET A 359 26.18 -22.31 -1.93
CA MET A 359 24.88 -22.95 -2.14
C MET A 359 24.81 -24.32 -1.46
N CYS A 360 25.83 -25.17 -1.62
CA CYS A 360 25.83 -26.55 -1.11
C CYS A 360 26.89 -26.84 -0.05
N ARG A 361 27.72 -25.85 0.32
CA ARG A 361 28.80 -25.93 1.32
C ARG A 361 29.90 -26.96 1.03
N GLN A 362 29.91 -27.58 -0.15
CA GLN A 362 30.97 -28.50 -0.56
C GLN A 362 32.30 -27.76 -0.79
N PRO A 363 33.46 -28.35 -0.44
CA PRO A 363 34.77 -27.80 -0.76
C PRO A 363 34.98 -27.60 -2.27
N ILE A 364 35.51 -26.44 -2.67
CA ILE A 364 35.72 -26.12 -4.09
C ILE A 364 37.08 -26.66 -4.53
N THR A 365 37.05 -27.80 -5.23
CA THR A 365 38.24 -28.45 -5.81
C THR A 365 38.49 -28.06 -7.27
N THR A 366 37.47 -27.55 -7.97
CA THR A 366 37.55 -27.17 -9.38
C THR A 366 36.79 -25.88 -9.61
N ARG A 367 37.41 -24.94 -10.33
CA ARG A 367 36.81 -23.67 -10.79
C ARG A 367 36.92 -23.60 -12.30
N LEU A 368 35.78 -23.51 -12.97
CA LEU A 368 35.70 -23.42 -14.43
C LEU A 368 35.22 -22.02 -14.77
N ARG A 369 36.01 -21.28 -15.55
CA ARG A 369 35.59 -20.01 -16.10
C ARG A 369 34.68 -20.27 -17.29
N LEU A 370 33.48 -19.72 -17.24
CA LEU A 370 32.54 -19.80 -18.33
C LEU A 370 32.80 -18.59 -19.23
N TYR A 371 33.21 -18.84 -20.47
CA TYR A 371 33.25 -17.80 -21.48
C TYR A 371 31.85 -17.74 -22.10
N THR A 372 31.17 -16.62 -21.89
CA THR A 372 29.96 -16.25 -22.61
C THR A 372 30.34 -15.37 -23.78
#